data_AF-C0W5V1-F1
#
_entry.id   AF-C0W5V1-F1
#
_cell.length_a   1.000
_cell.length_b   1.000
_cell.length_c   1.000
_cell.angle_alpha   90.00
_cell.angle_beta   90.00
_cell.angle_gamma   90.00
#
_symmetry.space_group_name_H-M   'P 1'
#
loop_
_entity.id
_entity.type
_entity.pdbx_description
1 polymer ?
#
loop_
_entity_poly.entity_id
_entity_poly.type
_entity_poly.pdbx_seq_one_letter_code
_entity_poly.pdbx_strand_id
1 'polypeptide(L)'
;MEQMDQSPLHDAVAAALRRCLTDDEIEQATHLATGAHALIRGHLGQDPPDEASDVVSYVVAQMIARALSRAGDVPAGLASLTATTGPFSLAHGYSTDSQGGGVWLTRQDQIMLRPWRTGVVSVPLTSERYP
;
A
#
# COMPACT_ATOMS: atom_id res chain seq x y z
N MET A 1 -20.93 -18.26 7.50
CA MET A 1 -20.17 -17.01 7.45
C MET A 1 -18.76 -17.36 7.87
N GLU A 2 -17.91 -17.56 6.89
CA GLU A 2 -16.51 -17.98 7.04
C GLU A 2 -15.79 -16.85 7.80
N GLN A 3 -15.43 -17.10 9.06
CA GLN A 3 -14.50 -16.24 9.80
C GLN A 3 -13.15 -16.40 9.11
N MET A 4 -12.99 -15.66 8.01
CA MET A 4 -11.77 -15.60 7.22
C MET A 4 -10.64 -15.25 8.17
N ASP A 5 -9.65 -16.13 8.26
CA ASP A 5 -8.57 -16.14 9.22
C ASP A 5 -7.91 -14.75 9.41
N GLN A 6 -8.41 -13.93 10.34
CA GLN A 6 -7.90 -12.57 10.62
C GLN A 6 -6.70 -12.59 11.58
N SER A 7 -6.48 -13.71 12.26
CA SER A 7 -5.33 -13.94 13.14
C SER A 7 -3.97 -13.71 12.46
N PRO A 8 -3.68 -14.25 11.26
CA PRO A 8 -2.41 -14.05 10.57
C PRO A 8 -2.20 -12.59 10.15
N LEU A 9 -3.28 -11.87 9.79
CA LEU A 9 -3.19 -10.46 9.47
C LEU A 9 -2.77 -9.64 10.70
N HIS A 10 -3.42 -9.86 11.84
CA HIS A 10 -3.09 -9.15 13.08
C HIS A 10 -1.66 -9.45 13.54
N ASP A 11 -1.20 -10.70 13.42
CA ASP A 11 0.18 -11.09 13.73
C ASP A 11 1.20 -10.39 12.80
N ALA A 12 0.92 -10.35 11.50
CA ALA A 12 1.76 -9.66 10.53
C ALA A 12 1.83 -8.14 10.79
N VAL A 13 0.71 -7.52 11.18
CA VAL A 13 0.68 -6.10 11.56
C VAL A 13 1.45 -5.87 12.86
N ALA A 14 1.31 -6.75 13.86
CA ALA A 14 2.06 -6.67 15.11
C ALA A 14 3.57 -6.79 14.89
N ALA A 15 3.98 -7.72 14.03
CA ALA A 15 5.37 -7.90 13.63
C ALA A 15 5.92 -6.65 12.90
N ALA A 16 5.12 -6.03 12.02
CA ALA A 16 5.48 -4.80 11.34
C ALA A 16 5.60 -3.59 12.29
N LEU A 17 4.71 -3.47 13.27
CA LEU A 17 4.74 -2.45 14.32
C LEU A 17 5.82 -2.71 15.39
N ARG A 18 6.32 -3.94 15.49
CA ARG A 18 7.21 -4.45 16.55
C ARG A 18 6.63 -4.30 17.96
N ARG A 19 5.31 -4.35 18.07
CA ARG A 19 4.55 -4.34 19.32
C ARG A 19 3.19 -4.99 19.12
N CYS A 20 2.56 -5.39 20.22
CA CYS A 20 1.18 -5.87 20.17
C CYS A 20 0.21 -4.74 19.77
N LEU A 21 -0.85 -5.11 19.06
CA LEU A 21 -1.97 -4.23 18.78
C LEU A 21 -2.83 -4.11 20.05
N THR A 22 -3.41 -2.94 20.26
CA THR A 22 -4.51 -2.75 21.22
C THR A 22 -5.84 -3.22 20.62
N ASP A 23 -6.87 -3.41 21.47
CA ASP A 23 -8.20 -3.83 20.99
C ASP A 23 -8.80 -2.84 19.98
N ASP A 24 -8.61 -1.53 20.20
CA ASP A 24 -9.04 -0.48 19.26
C ASP A 24 -8.28 -0.56 17.92
N GLU A 25 -7.00 -0.89 17.96
CA GLU A 25 -6.17 -1.04 16.76
C GLU A 25 -6.53 -2.29 15.95
N ILE A 26 -7.05 -3.34 16.59
CA ILE A 26 -7.55 -4.54 15.91
C ILE A 26 -8.78 -4.21 15.07
N GLU A 27 -9.72 -3.44 15.63
CA GLU A 27 -10.91 -2.99 14.90
C GLU A 27 -10.51 -2.09 13.71
N GLN A 28 -9.59 -1.15 13.95
CA GLN A 28 -9.07 -0.27 12.91
C GLN A 28 -8.30 -1.04 11.83
N ALA A 29 -7.48 -2.02 12.19
CA ALA A 29 -6.72 -2.85 11.24
C ALA A 29 -7.65 -3.57 10.27
N THR A 30 -8.77 -4.11 10.76
CA THR A 30 -9.79 -4.76 9.93
C THR A 30 -10.41 -3.79 8.92
N HIS A 31 -10.76 -2.58 9.36
CA HIS A 31 -11.28 -1.55 8.46
C HIS A 31 -10.24 -1.13 7.40
N LEU A 32 -9.00 -0.90 7.82
CA LEU A 32 -7.88 -0.49 6.97
C LEU A 32 -7.48 -1.57 5.94
N ALA A 33 -7.62 -2.86 6.29
CA ALA A 33 -7.33 -3.98 5.39
C ALA A 33 -8.20 -3.92 4.13
N THR A 34 -9.49 -3.61 4.27
CA THR A 34 -10.40 -3.48 3.12
C THR A 34 -9.92 -2.40 2.15
N GLY A 35 -9.51 -1.24 2.67
CA GLY A 35 -8.92 -0.16 1.87
C GLY A 35 -7.59 -0.55 1.23
N ALA A 36 -6.76 -1.31 1.94
CA ALA A 36 -5.46 -1.77 1.44
C ALA A 36 -5.63 -2.73 0.26
N HIS A 37 -6.50 -3.72 0.37
CA HIS A 37 -6.81 -4.64 -0.71
C HIS A 37 -7.40 -3.92 -1.93
N ALA A 38 -8.30 -2.95 -1.72
CA ALA A 38 -8.86 -2.15 -2.81
C ALA A 38 -7.78 -1.34 -3.56
N LEU A 39 -6.83 -0.74 -2.83
CA LEU A 39 -5.71 -0.01 -3.42
C LEU A 39 -4.74 -0.92 -4.17
N ILE A 40 -4.43 -2.10 -3.63
CA ILE A 40 -3.57 -3.08 -4.30
C ILE A 40 -4.23 -3.56 -5.59
N ARG A 41 -5.52 -3.91 -5.54
CA ARG A 41 -6.29 -4.30 -6.72
C ARG A 41 -6.31 -3.19 -7.78
N GLY A 42 -6.55 -1.95 -7.36
CA GLY A 42 -6.49 -0.78 -8.24
C GLY A 42 -5.11 -0.55 -8.85
N HIS A 43 -4.04 -0.81 -8.08
CA HIS A 43 -2.66 -0.71 -8.57
C HIS A 43 -2.31 -1.81 -9.57
N LEU A 44 -2.72 -3.05 -9.31
CA LEU A 44 -2.45 -4.20 -10.16
C LEU A 44 -3.30 -4.19 -11.44
N GLY A 45 -4.49 -3.61 -11.39
CA GLY A 45 -5.47 -3.63 -12.48
C GLY A 45 -6.17 -4.98 -12.65
N GLN A 46 -5.94 -5.92 -11.73
CA GLN A 46 -6.50 -7.26 -11.68
C GLN A 46 -6.52 -7.75 -10.23
N ASP A 47 -7.24 -8.85 -9.97
CA ASP A 47 -7.12 -9.55 -8.69
C ASP A 47 -5.71 -10.14 -8.54
N PRO A 48 -5.09 -10.04 -7.34
CA PRO A 48 -3.75 -10.54 -7.13
C PRO A 48 -3.73 -12.07 -7.33
N PRO A 49 -2.79 -12.59 -8.12
CA PRO A 49 -2.70 -14.03 -8.32
C PRO A 49 -2.13 -14.72 -7.07
N ASP A 50 -2.34 -16.03 -6.94
CA ASP A 50 -1.95 -16.79 -5.75
C ASP A 50 -0.44 -16.69 -5.46
N GLU A 51 0.40 -16.59 -6.49
CA GLU A 51 1.86 -16.43 -6.32
C GLU A 51 2.26 -15.09 -5.69
N ALA A 52 1.36 -14.08 -5.74
CA ALA A 52 1.56 -12.78 -5.12
C ALA A 52 1.03 -12.71 -3.68
N SER A 53 0.34 -13.74 -3.18
CA SER A 53 -0.39 -13.71 -1.90
C SER A 53 0.49 -13.31 -0.71
N ASP A 54 1.69 -13.87 -0.61
CA ASP A 54 2.65 -13.54 0.46
C ASP A 54 3.10 -12.08 0.40
N VAL A 55 3.40 -11.59 -0.81
CA VAL A 55 3.85 -10.21 -1.03
C VAL A 55 2.72 -9.22 -0.77
N VAL A 56 1.50 -9.54 -1.20
CA VAL A 56 0.30 -8.75 -0.94
C VAL A 56 0.04 -8.67 0.56
N SER A 57 0.08 -9.81 1.27
CA SER A 57 -0.12 -9.86 2.73
C SER A 57 0.92 -9.01 3.46
N TYR A 58 2.19 -9.09 3.05
CA TYR A 58 3.25 -8.26 3.59
C TYR A 58 3.00 -6.76 3.35
N VAL A 59 2.62 -6.37 2.13
CA VAL A 59 2.34 -4.97 1.79
C VAL A 59 1.13 -4.44 2.54
N VAL A 60 0.05 -5.23 2.67
CA VAL A 60 -1.13 -4.87 3.47
C VAL A 60 -0.74 -4.63 4.93
N ALA A 61 0.04 -5.53 5.53
CA ALA A 61 0.50 -5.37 6.91
C ALA A 61 1.34 -4.09 7.10
N GLN A 62 2.25 -3.81 6.18
CA GLN A 62 3.05 -2.57 6.18
C GLN A 62 2.19 -1.30 6.00
N MET A 63 1.17 -1.36 5.13
CA MET A 63 0.22 -0.26 4.93
C MET A 63 -0.55 0.07 6.21
N ILE A 64 -1.08 -0.95 6.89
CA ILE A 64 -1.83 -0.80 8.14
C ILE A 64 -0.91 -0.31 9.26
N ALA A 65 0.27 -0.92 9.44
CA ALA A 65 1.22 -0.51 10.46
C ALA A 65 1.64 0.96 10.33
N ARG A 66 1.84 1.45 9.10
CA ARG A 66 2.13 2.87 8.84
C ARG A 66 0.96 3.79 9.15
N ALA A 67 -0.27 3.37 8.80
CA ALA A 67 -1.47 4.15 9.11
C ALA A 67 -1.69 4.28 10.62
N LEU A 68 -1.55 3.17 11.36
CA LEU A 68 -1.65 3.15 12.82
C LEU A 68 -0.52 3.95 13.50
N SER A 69 0.71 3.85 13.00
CA SER A 69 1.84 4.62 13.55
C SER A 69 1.65 6.13 13.38
N ARG A 70 1.09 6.57 12.24
CA ARG A 70 0.79 7.99 12.02
C ARG A 70 -0.24 8.51 13.02
N ALA A 71 -1.27 7.74 13.36
CA ALA A 71 -2.29 8.18 14.31
C ALA A 71 -1.74 8.52 15.71
N GLY A 72 -0.65 7.87 16.14
CA GLY A 72 -0.03 8.11 17.44
C GLY A 72 0.98 9.26 17.51
N ASP A 73 1.53 9.71 16.37
CA ASP A 73 2.78 10.49 16.35
C ASP A 73 2.65 11.89 15.69
N VAL A 74 1.42 12.34 15.37
CA VAL A 74 1.21 13.71 14.83
C VAL A 74 0.74 14.68 15.92
N PRO A 75 1.59 15.60 16.41
CA PRO A 75 1.08 16.83 16.99
C PRO A 75 0.33 17.62 15.91
N ALA A 76 -0.93 17.96 16.19
CA ALA A 76 -1.78 18.74 15.29
C ALA A 76 -1.06 20.04 14.86
N GLY A 77 -0.60 20.10 13.61
CA GLY A 77 0.09 21.27 13.05
C GLY A 77 1.27 20.99 12.12
N LEU A 78 1.79 19.76 12.05
CA LEU A 78 2.90 19.44 11.15
C LEU A 78 2.41 18.80 9.84
N ALA A 79 2.07 19.64 8.86
CA ALA A 79 1.47 19.21 7.59
C ALA A 79 2.46 18.66 6.54
N SER A 80 3.78 18.86 6.70
CA SER A 80 4.78 18.37 5.73
C SER A 80 6.21 18.65 6.20
N LEU A 81 7.07 17.63 6.23
CA LEU A 81 8.52 17.80 6.29
C LEU A 81 9.07 17.77 4.86
N THR A 82 9.17 18.95 4.24
CA THR A 82 9.86 19.14 2.97
C THR A 82 11.35 19.33 3.25
N ALA A 83 12.15 18.27 3.12
CA ALA A 83 13.60 18.37 3.16
C ALA A 83 14.14 18.76 1.77
N THR A 84 14.28 20.06 1.53
CA THR A 84 14.83 20.59 0.27
C THR A 84 16.35 20.49 0.29
N THR A 85 16.92 19.53 -0.46
CA THR A 85 18.37 19.45 -0.73
C THR A 85 18.60 19.58 -2.24
N GLY A 86 18.99 20.77 -2.73
CA GLY A 86 19.44 21.03 -4.11
C GLY A 86 18.37 21.48 -5.14
N PRO A 87 18.78 21.81 -6.39
CA PRO A 87 17.94 22.45 -7.41
C PRO A 87 16.87 21.55 -8.06
N PHE A 88 16.76 20.28 -7.64
CA PHE A 88 15.72 19.36 -8.09
C PHE A 88 14.72 19.12 -6.96
N SER A 89 13.75 20.02 -6.83
CA SER A 89 12.58 19.81 -5.98
C SER A 89 11.60 18.88 -6.69
N LEU A 90 11.71 17.58 -6.45
CA LEU A 90 10.67 16.62 -6.86
C LEU A 90 9.59 16.56 -5.78
N ALA A 91 8.70 17.55 -5.79
CA ALA A 91 7.53 17.57 -4.93
C ALA A 91 6.51 16.53 -5.44
N HIS A 92 6.61 15.29 -4.95
CA HIS A 92 5.50 14.35 -5.05
C HIS A 92 4.47 14.69 -3.97
N GLY A 93 3.67 15.71 -4.23
CA GLY A 93 2.48 15.99 -3.43
C GLY A 93 1.44 14.91 -3.69
N TYR A 94 1.34 13.92 -2.80
CA TYR A 94 0.09 13.17 -2.63
C TYR A 94 -0.71 13.87 -1.53
N SER A 95 -1.52 14.85 -1.91
CA SER A 95 -2.56 15.41 -1.05
C SER A 95 -3.91 15.19 -1.71
N THR A 96 -4.47 14.00 -1.50
CA THR A 96 -5.91 13.75 -1.51
C THR A 96 -6.17 12.98 -0.23
N ASP A 97 -6.70 13.65 0.79
CA ASP A 97 -7.02 13.15 2.13
C ASP A 97 -5.93 13.23 3.22
N SER A 98 -5.45 14.45 3.48
CA SER A 98 -4.96 14.82 4.83
C SER A 98 -6.05 14.83 5.92
N GLN A 99 -7.22 14.24 5.69
CA GLN A 99 -8.33 14.15 6.66
C GLN A 99 -8.93 12.73 6.77
N GLY A 100 -8.49 11.75 5.96
CA GLY A 100 -9.17 10.46 5.86
C GLY A 100 -8.58 9.30 6.67
N GLY A 101 -7.43 9.47 7.33
CA GLY A 101 -6.80 8.42 8.17
C GLY A 101 -6.52 7.06 7.47
N GLY A 102 -6.62 7.00 6.14
CA GLY A 102 -6.57 5.76 5.38
C GLY A 102 -5.16 5.27 5.06
N VAL A 103 -5.08 4.04 4.56
CA VAL A 103 -3.84 3.43 4.07
C VAL A 103 -3.38 4.01 2.73
N TRP A 104 -2.10 3.89 2.41
CA TRP A 104 -1.53 4.30 1.11
C TRP A 104 -0.37 3.41 0.68
N LEU A 105 -0.17 3.26 -0.63
CA LEU A 105 0.96 2.55 -1.21
C LEU A 105 2.19 3.44 -1.29
N THR A 106 3.33 2.96 -0.78
CA THR A 106 4.62 3.63 -0.97
C THR A 106 5.22 3.29 -2.33
N ARG A 107 6.26 4.01 -2.73
CA ARG A 107 7.02 3.67 -3.95
C ARG A 107 7.66 2.28 -3.86
N GLN A 108 8.09 1.87 -2.67
CA GLN A 108 8.64 0.54 -2.44
C GLN A 108 7.58 -0.55 -2.63
N ASP A 109 6.39 -0.37 -2.06
CA ASP A 109 5.27 -1.30 -2.21
C ASP A 109 4.90 -1.47 -3.70
N GLN A 110 4.87 -0.37 -4.44
CA GLN A 110 4.61 -0.38 -5.89
C GLN A 110 5.71 -1.13 -6.66
N ILE A 111 6.98 -1.03 -6.25
CA ILE A 111 8.08 -1.80 -6.86
C ILE A 111 7.89 -3.29 -6.59
N MET A 112 7.53 -3.66 -5.36
CA MET A 112 7.27 -5.04 -4.97
C MET A 112 6.10 -5.63 -5.76
N LEU A 113 5.02 -4.88 -5.94
CA LEU A 113 3.82 -5.32 -6.68
C LEU A 113 3.97 -5.24 -8.21
N ARG A 114 4.99 -4.54 -8.71
CA ARG A 114 5.21 -4.30 -10.13
C ARG A 114 5.18 -5.55 -11.03
N PRO A 115 5.74 -6.71 -10.62
CA PRO A 115 5.75 -7.91 -11.46
C PRO A 115 4.35 -8.42 -11.83
N TRP A 116 3.35 -8.20 -10.97
CA TRP A 116 1.99 -8.70 -11.16
C TRP A 116 1.04 -7.65 -11.73
N ARG A 117 1.53 -6.47 -12.06
CA ARG A 117 0.70 -5.42 -12.65
C ARG A 117 0.40 -5.73 -14.10
N THR A 118 -0.86 -5.67 -14.51
CA THR A 118 -1.19 -5.72 -15.94
C THR A 118 -0.67 -4.46 -16.63
N GLY A 119 0.37 -4.64 -17.45
CA GLY A 119 0.91 -3.60 -18.31
C GLY A 119 0.40 -3.79 -19.73
N VAL A 120 -0.04 -2.70 -20.36
CA VAL A 120 -0.21 -2.71 -21.82
C VAL A 120 1.20 -2.58 -22.41
N VAL A 121 1.68 -3.62 -23.09
CA VAL A 121 2.94 -3.56 -23.84
C VAL A 121 2.58 -3.27 -25.29
N SER A 122 2.92 -2.08 -25.79
CA SER A 122 2.77 -1.79 -27.22
C SER A 122 3.83 -2.55 -28.00
N VAL A 123 3.40 -3.56 -28.76
CA VAL A 123 4.25 -4.24 -29.74
C VAL A 123 4.08 -3.51 -31.08
N PRO A 124 5.14 -2.93 -31.67
CA PRO A 124 5.03 -2.37 -33.01
C PRO A 124 4.73 -3.49 -34.00
N LEU A 125 3.63 -3.36 -34.75
CA LEU A 125 3.33 -4.23 -35.89
C LEU A 125 4.30 -3.89 -37.03
N THR A 126 5.49 -4.48 -37.00
CA THR A 126 6.38 -4.49 -38.16
C THR A 126 5.77 -5.43 -39.19
N SER A 127 5.08 -4.87 -40.20
CA SER A 127 4.67 -5.63 -41.37
C SER A 127 5.91 -5.84 -42.23
N GLU A 128 6.52 -7.02 -42.11
CA GLU A 128 7.55 -7.54 -43.00
C GLU A 128 6.96 -7.85 -44.38
N ARG A 129 6.48 -6.82 -45.08
CA ARG A 129 6.31 -6.88 -46.53
C ARG A 129 7.65 -6.56 -47.17
N TYR A 130 8.42 -7.61 -47.45
CA TYR A 130 9.63 -7.56 -48.27
C TYR A 130 9.26 -7.35 -49.76
N PRO A 131 10.08 -6.58 -50.53
CA PRO A 131 9.80 -6.15 -51.91
C PRO A 131 9.65 -7.27 -52.95
#